data_AF-A0A8J6ITI7-F1
#
_entry.id   AF-A0A8J6ITI7-F1
#
_cell.length_a   1.000
_cell.length_b   1.000
_cell.length_c   1.000
_cell.angle_alpha   90.00
_cell.angle_beta   90.00
_cell.angle_gamma   90.00
#
_symmetry.space_group_name_H-M   'P 1'
#
loop_
_entity.id
_entity.type
_entity.pdbx_description
1 polymer ?
#
loop_
_entity_poly.entity_id
_entity_poly.type
_entity_poly.pdbx_seq_one_letter_code
_entity_poly.pdbx_strand_id
1 'polypeptide(L)'
;MQEIEVSWKIALRIWWSISWRTAVIILPTTFLVGAILGFGMALFSIPIEPNKIYLQLLGASISIVLSVWILKWVLGKSFNGYRIAIVKHEDEMAA
;
A
#
# COMPACT_ATOMS: atom_id res chain seq x y z
N MET A 1 17.95 -23.56 -5.55
CA MET A 1 16.54 -23.17 -5.37
C MET A 1 15.87 -23.36 -6.72
N GLN A 2 14.75 -24.09 -6.80
CA GLN A 2 14.03 -24.20 -8.07
C GLN A 2 13.27 -22.88 -8.28
N GLU A 3 13.70 -22.10 -9.27
CA GLU A 3 12.96 -20.93 -9.75
C GLU A 3 11.71 -21.43 -10.47
N ILE A 4 10.62 -21.55 -9.71
CA ILE A 4 9.32 -21.90 -10.27
C ILE A 4 8.78 -20.60 -10.88
N GLU A 5 8.56 -20.58 -12.19
CA GLU A 5 7.89 -19.48 -12.86
C GLU A 5 6.59 -19.12 -12.12
N VAL A 6 6.37 -17.82 -11.90
CA VAL A 6 5.21 -17.33 -11.17
C VAL A 6 3.95 -17.66 -11.96
N SER A 7 3.33 -18.79 -11.65
CA SER A 7 2.04 -19.15 -12.23
C SER A 7 0.99 -18.09 -11.87
N TRP A 8 0.08 -17.80 -12.81
CA TRP A 8 -1.07 -16.92 -12.62
C TRP A 8 -1.85 -17.20 -11.33
N LYS A 9 -1.94 -18.48 -10.92
CA LYS A 9 -2.60 -18.87 -9.65
C LYS A 9 -1.87 -18.33 -8.41
N ILE A 10 -0.54 -18.30 -8.43
CA ILE A 10 0.30 -17.78 -7.33
C ILE A 10 0.20 -16.25 -7.31
N ALA A 11 0.31 -15.61 -8.48
CA ALA A 11 0.18 -14.16 -8.62
C ALA A 11 -1.18 -13.66 -8.09
N LEU A 12 -2.29 -14.30 -8.47
CA LEU A 12 -3.63 -13.92 -8.01
C LEU A 12 -3.79 -14.10 -6.50
N ARG A 13 -3.20 -15.14 -5.91
CA ARG A 13 -3.26 -15.39 -4.47
C ARG A 13 -2.47 -14.35 -3.67
N ILE A 14 -1.31 -13.95 -4.17
CA ILE A 14 -0.50 -12.86 -3.59
C ILE A 14 -1.25 -11.54 -3.73
N TRP A 15 -1.76 -11.24 -4.92
CA TRP A 15 -2.54 -10.03 -5.19
C TRP A 15 -3.74 -9.93 -4.25
N TRP A 16 -4.55 -10.98 -4.13
CA TRP A 16 -5.71 -11.00 -3.24
C TRP A 16 -5.33 -10.78 -1.77
N SER A 17 -4.20 -11.36 -1.35
CA SER A 17 -3.69 -11.22 0.01
C SER A 17 -3.20 -9.79 0.33
N ILE A 18 -2.62 -9.11 -0.66
CA ILE A 18 -2.24 -7.70 -0.55
C ILE A 18 -3.50 -6.83 -0.59
N SER A 19 -4.36 -7.01 -1.59
CA SER A 19 -5.56 -6.19 -1.83
C SER A 19 -6.47 -6.12 -0.60
N TRP A 20 -6.78 -7.25 0.04
CA TRP A 20 -7.63 -7.25 1.24
C TRP A 20 -6.97 -6.52 2.42
N ARG A 21 -5.68 -6.76 2.68
CA ARG A 21 -4.97 -6.10 3.79
C ARG A 21 -4.83 -4.60 3.56
N THR A 22 -4.53 -4.22 2.33
CA THR A 22 -4.47 -2.82 1.90
C THR A 22 -5.83 -2.16 2.08
N ALA A 23 -6.94 -2.79 1.66
CA ALA A 23 -8.27 -2.26 1.86
C ALA A 23 -8.61 -2.08 3.36
N VAL A 24 -8.33 -3.10 4.18
CA VAL A 24 -8.62 -3.08 5.63
C VAL A 24 -7.79 -2.02 6.37
N ILE A 25 -6.60 -1.68 5.92
CA ILE A 25 -5.76 -0.67 6.58
C ILE A 25 -6.03 0.73 6.01
N ILE A 26 -6.04 0.88 4.69
CA ILE A 26 -6.16 2.18 4.03
C ILE A 26 -7.55 2.77 4.24
N LEU A 27 -8.65 2.01 4.07
CA LEU A 27 -10.01 2.55 4.20
C LEU A 27 -10.29 3.21 5.56
N PRO A 28 -10.06 2.55 6.71
CA PRO A 28 -10.30 3.21 8.00
C PRO A 28 -9.29 4.32 8.27
N THR A 29 -8.04 4.20 7.82
CA THR A 29 -7.03 5.24 8.04
C THR A 29 -7.37 6.52 7.28
N THR A 30 -7.72 6.43 6.00
CA THR A 30 -8.10 7.59 5.19
C THR A 30 -9.42 8.19 5.66
N PHE A 31 -10.37 7.35 6.09
CA PHE A 31 -11.62 7.81 6.67
C PHE A 31 -11.39 8.59 7.98
N LEU A 32 -10.61 8.05 8.92
CA LEU A 32 -10.30 8.71 10.19
C LEU A 32 -9.54 10.02 10.00
N VAL A 33 -8.51 10.01 9.16
CA VAL A 33 -7.74 11.23 8.85
C VAL A 33 -8.63 12.27 8.18
N GLY A 34 -9.45 11.86 7.20
CA GLY A 34 -10.40 12.75 6.53
C GLY A 34 -11.45 13.32 7.49
N ALA A 35 -11.97 12.51 8.42
CA ALA A 35 -12.93 12.95 9.42
C ALA A 35 -12.33 13.96 10.40
N ILE A 36 -11.10 13.71 10.88
CA ILE A 36 -10.39 14.63 11.79
C ILE A 36 -10.12 15.97 11.09
N LEU A 37 -9.61 15.94 9.86
CA LEU A 37 -9.33 17.16 9.08
C LEU A 37 -10.61 17.92 8.74
N GLY A 38 -11.66 17.21 8.33
CA GLY A 38 -12.96 17.81 8.02
C GLY A 38 -13.63 18.43 9.25
N PHE A 39 -13.57 17.74 10.40
CA PHE A 39 -14.07 18.27 11.66
C PHE A 39 -13.29 19.50 12.11
N GLY A 40 -11.95 19.47 12.02
CA GLY A 40 -11.10 20.62 12.32
C GLY A 40 -11.43 21.83 11.45
N MET A 41 -11.56 21.65 10.13
CA MET A 41 -11.93 22.74 9.23
C MET A 41 -13.32 23.31 9.52
N ALA A 42 -14.29 22.46 9.85
CA ALA A 42 -15.62 22.90 10.24
C ALA A 42 -15.60 23.73 11.53
N LEU A 43 -14.77 23.37 12.52
CA LEU A 43 -14.66 24.09 13.79
C LEU A 43 -14.08 25.50 13.63
N PHE A 44 -13.17 25.68 12.67
CA PHE A 44 -12.53 26.98 12.38
C PHE A 44 -13.20 27.75 11.23
N SER A 45 -14.36 27.31 10.74
CA SER A 45 -15.06 27.91 9.60
C SER A 45 -14.20 28.04 8.34
N ILE A 46 -13.26 27.10 8.14
CA ILE A 46 -12.37 27.09 6.98
C ILE A 46 -13.13 26.48 5.80
N PRO A 47 -13.24 27.19 4.65
CA PRO A 47 -13.94 26.65 3.49
C PRO A 47 -13.18 25.45 2.89
N ILE A 48 -13.91 24.37 2.63
CA ILE A 48 -13.35 23.10 2.11
C ILE A 48 -13.08 23.20 0.61
N GLU A 49 -13.92 23.87 -0.16
CA GLU A 49 -13.82 23.95 -1.63
C GLU A 49 -12.45 24.42 -2.15
N PRO A 50 -11.89 25.57 -1.70
CA PRO A 50 -10.57 26.00 -2.16
C PRO A 50 -9.45 25.07 -1.66
N ASN A 51 -9.67 24.40 -0.53
CA ASN A 51 -8.67 23.54 0.11
C ASN A 51 -8.77 22.06 -0.30
N LYS A 52 -9.78 21.70 -1.10
CA LYS A 52 -10.08 20.31 -1.48
C LYS A 52 -8.92 19.64 -2.17
N ILE A 53 -8.20 20.37 -3.03
CA ILE A 53 -7.04 19.82 -3.74
C ILE A 53 -5.89 19.48 -2.80
N TYR A 54 -5.63 20.32 -1.80
CA TYR A 54 -4.59 20.08 -0.79
C TYR A 54 -4.96 18.92 0.13
N LEU A 55 -6.23 18.81 0.53
CA LEU A 55 -6.74 17.69 1.32
C LEU A 55 -6.63 16.36 0.55
N GLN A 56 -7.00 16.36 -0.73
CA GLN A 56 -6.87 15.18 -1.58
C GLN A 56 -5.41 14.79 -1.78
N LEU A 57 -4.52 15.77 -2.00
CA LEU A 57 -3.09 15.53 -2.17
C LEU A 57 -2.48 14.91 -0.91
N LEU A 58 -2.81 15.45 0.28
CA LEU A 58 -2.41 14.88 1.57
C LEU A 58 -2.92 13.45 1.74
N GLY A 59 -4.21 13.22 1.47
CA GLY A 59 -4.80 11.87 1.54
C GLY A 59 -4.12 10.88 0.59
N ALA A 60 -3.79 11.31 -0.63
CA ALA A 60 -3.08 10.50 -1.62
C ALA A 60 -1.65 10.18 -1.16
N SER A 61 -0.90 11.17 -0.68
CA SER A 61 0.46 10.97 -0.16
C SER A 61 0.49 9.97 1.00
N ILE A 62 -0.42 10.10 1.96
CA ILE A 62 -0.54 9.17 3.09
C ILE A 62 -0.86 7.76 2.59
N SER A 63 -1.80 7.64 1.65
CA SER A 63 -2.21 6.35 1.07
C SER A 63 -1.07 5.66 0.32
N ILE A 64 -0.24 6.41 -0.42
CA ILE A 64 0.93 5.86 -1.12
C ILE A 64 1.95 5.32 -0.13
N VAL A 65 2.30 6.08 0.90
CA VAL A 65 3.28 5.66 1.92
C VAL A 65 2.79 4.40 2.64
N LEU A 66 1.51 4.36 3.02
CA LEU A 66 0.90 3.18 3.64
C LEU A 66 0.89 1.98 2.71
N SER A 67 0.59 2.15 1.41
CA SER A 67 0.56 1.02 0.47
C SER A 67 1.94 0.39 0.30
N VAL A 68 3.01 1.19 0.21
CA VAL A 68 4.40 0.70 0.13
C VAL A 68 4.79 -0.04 1.41
N TRP A 69 4.39 0.50 2.56
CA TRP A 69 4.67 -0.13 3.85
C TRP A 69 3.94 -1.48 4.00
N ILE A 70 2.66 -1.55 3.60
CA ILE A 70 1.88 -2.80 3.58
C ILE A 70 2.51 -3.81 2.62
N LEU A 71 2.95 -3.37 1.44
CA LEU A 71 3.64 -4.22 0.48
C LEU A 71 4.90 -4.84 1.11
N LYS A 72 5.77 -4.02 1.71
CA LYS A 72 6.97 -4.49 2.41
C LYS A 72 6.63 -5.49 3.52
N TRP A 73 5.61 -5.20 4.32
CA TRP A 73 5.18 -6.06 5.42
C TRP A 73 4.62 -7.40 4.92
N VAL A 74 3.83 -7.38 3.86
CA VAL A 74 3.25 -8.58 3.25
C VAL A 74 4.33 -9.43 2.58
N LEU A 75 5.28 -8.82 1.87
CA LEU A 75 6.42 -9.51 1.27
C LEU A 75 7.34 -10.16 2.32
N GLY A 76 7.43 -9.57 3.52
CA GLY A 76 8.16 -10.14 4.64
C GLY A 76 7.48 -11.35 5.28
N LYS A 77 6.20 -11.63 4.98
CA LYS A 77 5.45 -12.75 5.55
C LYS A 77 5.61 -14.01 4.71
N SER A 78 5.82 -15.15 5.37
CA SER A 78 5.82 -16.46 4.73
C SER A 78 4.41 -16.85 4.29
N PHE A 79 4.23 -17.17 3.00
CA PHE A 79 2.96 -17.61 2.44
C PHE A 79 2.91 -19.13 2.39
N ASN A 80 2.35 -19.76 3.43
CA ASN A 80 1.98 -21.19 3.46
C ASN A 80 3.01 -22.14 2.78
N GLY A 81 4.28 -22.07 3.21
CA GLY A 81 5.38 -22.89 2.69
C GLY A 81 6.28 -22.20 1.65
N TYR A 82 5.89 -21.02 1.14
CA TYR A 82 6.65 -20.25 0.15
C TYR A 82 7.13 -18.93 0.76
N ARG A 83 8.43 -18.64 0.62
CA ARG A 83 9.03 -17.35 0.96
C ARG A 83 9.32 -16.64 -0.36
N ILE A 84 8.77 -15.44 -0.54
CA ILE A 84 9.12 -14.59 -1.67
C ILE A 84 10.55 -14.10 -1.40
N ALA A 85 11.53 -14.75 -2.03
CA ALA A 85 12.90 -14.29 -2.04
C ALA A 85 13.08 -13.45 -3.30
N ILE A 86 13.50 -12.19 -3.12
CA ILE A 86 13.97 -11.38 -4.24
C ILE A 86 15.36 -11.93 -4.57
N VAL A 87 15.46 -12.73 -5.63
CA VAL A 87 16.74 -13.17 -6.17
C VAL A 87 17.25 -12.03 -7.04
N LYS A 88 18.33 -11.38 -6.61
CA LYS A 88 19.01 -10.39 -7.42
C LYS A 88 19.75 -11.18 -8.51
N HIS A 89 19.34 -11.06 -9.77
CA HIS A 89 20.22 -11.39 -10.86
C HIS A 89 21.37 -10.38 -10.83
N GLU A 90 22.57 -10.85 -10.48
CA GLU A 90 23.78 -10.16 -10.89
C GLU A 90 23.93 -10.42 -12.38
N ASP A 91 23.22 -9.63 -13.19
CA ASP A 91 23.66 -9.39 -14.56
C ASP A 91 25.06 -8.80 -14.45
N GLU A 92 26.05 -9.62 -14.76
CA GLU A 92 27.29 -9.25 -15.44
C GLU A 92 27.74 -7.79 -15.23
N MET A 93 28.21 -7.45 -14.03
CA MET A 93 29.26 -6.44 -13.87
C MET A 93 30.63 -7.13 -13.90
N ALA A 94 30.81 -8.03 -14.87
CA ALA A 94 32.06 -8.73 -15.17
C ALA A 94 32.08 -9.19 -16.63
N ALA A 95 31.94 -8.26 -17.59
CA ALA A 95 32.43 -8.41 -18.96
C ALA A 95 32.68 -7.03 -19.58
#